data_AF-A0A629K3U3-F1
#
_entry.id   AF-A0A629K3U3-F1
#
_cell.length_a   1.000
_cell.length_b   1.000
_cell.length_c   1.000
_cell.angle_alpha   90.00
_cell.angle_beta   90.00
_cell.angle_gamma   90.00
#
_symmetry.space_group_name_H-M   'P 1'
#
loop_
_entity.id
_entity.type
_entity.pdbx_description
1 polymer ?
#
loop_
_entity_poly.entity_id
_entity_poly.type
_entity_poly.pdbx_seq_one_letter_code
_entity_poly.pdbx_strand_id
1 'polypeptide(L)'
;MDAKIFSLESQKSKIYDRRTRKYFEEVYKSYANGCYRSATVMLWSVVVCDIIFKLQELRDVHNDTVAEKILLEIEALQKDDPYSPKWEKELIKRVFERTQLLDTASNHKVLLIQEHRHLSAHPVISDEDTLFEPTQEMIRSDIRNSIEVMLSKPPFMSQKILSTFVI
;
A
#
# COMPACT_ATOMS: atom_id res chain seq x y z
N MET A 1 4.56 -11.83 -30.70
CA MET A 1 4.20 -10.91 -29.62
C MET A 1 4.89 -11.42 -28.37
N ASP A 2 6.03 -10.85 -28.01
CA ASP A 2 6.66 -11.14 -26.72
C ASP A 2 5.75 -10.59 -25.63
N ALA A 3 4.97 -11.47 -24.99
CA ALA A 3 4.30 -11.14 -23.76
C ALA A 3 5.40 -10.68 -22.79
N LYS A 4 5.49 -9.37 -22.51
CA LYS A 4 6.39 -8.86 -21.49
C LYS A 4 6.03 -9.52 -20.16
N ILE A 5 6.77 -10.57 -19.81
CA ILE A 5 6.60 -11.27 -18.54
C ILE A 5 6.87 -10.24 -17.45
N PHE A 6 5.88 -10.03 -16.59
CA PHE A 6 6.02 -9.21 -15.41
C PHE A 6 7.14 -9.80 -14.53
N SER A 7 8.30 -9.15 -14.53
CA SER A 7 9.41 -9.52 -13.67
C SER A 7 9.35 -8.67 -12.41
N LEU A 8 9.20 -9.29 -11.25
CA LEU A 8 9.13 -8.59 -9.96
C LEU A 8 10.36 -7.72 -9.71
N GLU A 9 11.53 -8.22 -10.08
CA GLU A 9 12.81 -7.49 -10.05
C GLU A 9 12.73 -6.17 -10.82
N SER A 10 12.16 -6.18 -12.03
CA SER A 10 12.06 -4.97 -12.87
C SER A 10 10.98 -3.99 -12.41
N GLN A 11 10.03 -4.43 -11.57
CA GLN A 11 8.97 -3.57 -11.04
C GLN A 11 9.38 -2.92 -9.72
N LYS A 12 10.25 -3.57 -8.94
CA LYS A 12 10.80 -3.00 -7.71
C LYS A 12 11.49 -1.66 -7.95
N SER A 13 12.20 -1.52 -9.07
CA SER A 13 12.86 -0.26 -9.45
C SER A 13 11.89 0.89 -9.71
N LYS A 14 10.62 0.59 -10.01
CA LYS A 14 9.58 1.59 -10.27
C LYS A 14 8.95 2.17 -9.02
N ILE A 15 9.19 1.59 -7.84
CA ILE A 15 8.69 2.12 -6.58
C ILE A 15 9.25 3.53 -6.39
N TYR A 16 8.37 4.51 -6.20
CA TYR A 16 8.71 5.94 -6.18
C TYR A 16 9.58 6.29 -4.97
N ASP A 17 9.08 6.04 -3.75
CA ASP A 17 9.77 6.39 -2.52
C ASP A 17 10.91 5.39 -2.21
N ARG A 18 12.10 5.92 -1.93
CA ARG A 18 13.30 5.12 -1.66
C ARG A 18 13.19 4.29 -0.37
N ARG A 19 12.51 4.80 0.66
CA ARG A 19 12.25 4.10 1.92
C ARG A 19 11.27 2.96 1.68
N THR A 20 10.18 3.20 0.95
CA THR A 20 9.24 2.16 0.51
C THR A 20 9.97 1.05 -0.24
N ARG A 21 10.85 1.41 -1.20
CA ARG A 21 11.64 0.43 -1.96
C ARG A 21 12.52 -0.44 -1.06
N LYS A 22 13.13 0.15 -0.02
CA LYS A 22 13.93 -0.58 0.97
C LYS A 22 13.09 -1.60 1.73
N TYR A 23 11.90 -1.24 2.21
CA TYR A 23 11.03 -2.18 2.94
C TYR A 23 10.46 -3.26 2.01
N PHE A 24 10.17 -2.90 0.76
CA PHE A 24 9.70 -3.86 -0.24
C PHE A 24 10.71 -4.98 -0.54
N GLU A 25 12.01 -4.79 -0.28
CA GLU A 25 13.01 -5.87 -0.38
C GLU A 25 12.65 -7.08 0.48
N GLU A 26 12.07 -6.87 1.66
CA GLU A 26 11.68 -7.95 2.56
C GLU A 26 10.48 -8.73 2.02
N VAL A 27 9.54 -8.03 1.39
CA VAL A 27 8.41 -8.64 0.67
C VAL A 27 8.93 -9.53 -0.45
N TYR A 28 9.83 -8.99 -1.27
CA TYR A 28 10.40 -9.72 -2.41
C TYR A 28 11.16 -10.97 -1.96
N LYS A 29 12.02 -10.86 -0.95
CA LYS A 29 12.77 -12.00 -0.41
C LYS A 29 11.85 -13.07 0.17
N SER A 30 10.81 -12.66 0.91
CA SER A 30 9.81 -13.58 1.48
C SER A 30 9.06 -14.32 0.38
N TYR A 31 8.63 -13.60 -0.66
CA TYR A 31 7.98 -14.20 -1.83
C TYR A 31 8.89 -15.18 -2.57
N ALA A 32 10.15 -14.78 -2.83
CA ALA A 32 11.11 -15.60 -3.57
C ALA A 32 11.46 -16.92 -2.84
N ASN A 33 11.41 -16.90 -1.50
CA ASN A 33 11.67 -18.08 -0.66
C ASN A 33 10.41 -18.93 -0.38
N GLY A 34 9.28 -18.63 -1.01
CA GLY A 34 8.03 -19.37 -0.79
C GLY A 34 7.32 -19.04 0.53
N CYS A 35 7.76 -18.03 1.28
CA CYS A 35 7.12 -17.59 2.52
C CYS A 35 5.92 -16.67 2.23
N TYR A 36 4.89 -17.18 1.54
CA TYR A 36 3.81 -16.36 0.99
C TYR A 36 2.97 -15.66 2.06
N ARG A 37 2.63 -16.35 3.16
CA ARG A 37 1.93 -15.72 4.30
C ARG A 37 2.71 -14.54 4.86
N SER A 38 4.01 -14.70 5.10
CA SER A 38 4.89 -13.62 5.59
C SER A 38 5.00 -12.48 4.57
N ALA A 39 5.11 -12.80 3.29
CA ALA A 39 5.16 -11.81 2.22
C ALA A 39 3.88 -10.96 2.18
N THR A 40 2.69 -11.57 2.35
CA THR A 40 1.40 -10.86 2.41
C THR A 40 1.33 -9.90 3.59
N VAL A 41 1.69 -10.36 4.80
CA VAL A 41 1.67 -9.52 6.00
C VAL A 41 2.64 -8.34 5.87
N MET A 42 3.85 -8.59 5.34
CA MET A 42 4.83 -7.54 5.11
C MET A 42 4.38 -6.55 4.01
N LEU A 43 3.78 -7.05 2.92
CA LEU A 43 3.33 -6.22 1.80
C LEU A 43 2.33 -5.15 2.25
N TRP A 44 1.37 -5.52 3.10
CA TRP A 44 0.42 -4.57 3.66
C TRP A 44 1.10 -3.46 4.45
N SER A 45 2.06 -3.82 5.30
CA SER A 45 2.84 -2.84 6.07
C SER A 45 3.58 -1.86 5.15
N VAL A 46 4.16 -2.36 4.06
CA VAL A 46 4.82 -1.51 3.04
C VAL A 46 3.84 -0.55 2.37
N VAL A 47 2.63 -1.01 2.01
CA VAL A 47 1.58 -0.17 1.42
C VAL A 47 1.15 0.95 2.37
N VAL A 48 0.91 0.63 3.64
CA VAL A 48 0.53 1.63 4.66
C VAL A 48 1.64 2.66 4.88
N CYS A 49 2.89 2.22 5.01
CA CYS A 49 4.04 3.12 5.15
C CYS A 49 4.19 4.04 3.93
N ASP A 50 4.04 3.50 2.72
CA ASP A 50 4.13 4.27 1.48
C ASP A 50 3.08 5.38 1.40
N ILE A 51 1.85 5.10 1.83
CA ILE A 51 0.78 6.10 1.92
C ILE A 51 1.14 7.19 2.94
N ILE A 52 1.66 6.83 4.11
CA ILE A 52 2.11 7.80 5.12
C ILE A 52 3.22 8.68 4.54
N PHE A 53 4.21 8.10 3.88
CA PHE A 53 5.31 8.83 3.25
C PHE A 53 4.83 9.80 2.18
N LYS A 54 3.85 9.41 1.38
CA LYS A 54 3.22 10.29 0.38
C LYS A 54 2.46 11.45 1.04
N LEU A 55 1.71 11.20 2.10
CA LEU A 55 1.03 12.27 2.85
C LEU A 55 2.04 13.24 3.49
N GLN A 56 3.14 12.72 4.03
CA GLN A 56 4.22 13.55 4.57
C GLN A 56 4.84 14.42 3.48
N GLU A 57 5.13 13.88 2.30
CA GLU A 57 5.65 14.66 1.16
C GLU A 57 4.65 15.73 0.70
N LEU A 58 3.36 15.41 0.62
CA LEU A 58 2.31 16.40 0.31
C LEU A 58 2.26 17.54 1.33
N ARG A 59 2.34 17.23 2.62
CA ARG A 59 2.40 18.25 3.69
C ARG A 59 3.67 19.07 3.59
N ASP A 60 4.84 18.44 3.57
CA ASP A 60 6.13 19.08 3.78
C ASP A 60 6.64 19.83 2.54
N VAL A 61 6.35 19.31 1.34
CA VAL A 61 6.85 19.88 0.07
C VAL A 61 5.78 20.72 -0.62
N HIS A 62 4.52 20.29 -0.55
CA HIS A 62 3.42 20.94 -1.29
C HIS A 62 2.50 21.79 -0.41
N ASN A 63 2.74 21.87 0.92
CA ASN A 63 1.89 22.57 1.88
C ASN A 63 0.42 22.13 1.78
N ASP A 64 0.18 20.85 1.51
CA ASP A 64 -1.17 20.30 1.39
C ASP A 64 -1.81 20.15 2.77
N THR A 65 -2.72 21.06 3.09
CA THR A 65 -3.44 21.10 4.37
C THR A 65 -4.40 19.92 4.55
N VAL A 66 -4.85 19.29 3.46
CA VAL A 66 -5.68 18.09 3.53
C VAL A 66 -4.83 16.91 3.97
N ALA A 67 -3.64 16.74 3.40
CA ALA A 67 -2.69 15.71 3.81
C ALA A 67 -2.25 15.89 5.27
N GLU A 68 -1.96 17.13 5.68
CA GLU A 68 -1.65 17.47 7.07
C GLU A 68 -2.77 17.05 8.04
N LYS A 69 -4.01 17.40 7.71
CA LYS A 69 -5.18 17.05 8.53
C LYS A 69 -5.36 15.54 8.65
N ILE A 70 -5.18 14.79 7.56
CA ILE A 70 -5.27 13.32 7.59
C ILE A 70 -4.20 12.75 8.53
N LEU A 71 -2.95 13.22 8.44
CA LEU A 71 -1.86 12.76 9.31
C LEU A 71 -2.18 13.02 10.79
N LEU A 72 -2.61 14.23 11.15
CA LEU A 72 -2.97 14.58 12.52
C LEU A 72 -4.12 13.72 13.07
N GLU A 73 -5.16 13.48 12.26
CA GLU A 73 -6.27 12.63 12.67
C GLU A 73 -5.87 11.16 12.82
N ILE A 74 -4.89 10.66 12.05
CA ILE A 74 -4.38 9.29 12.17
C ILE A 74 -3.44 9.17 13.38
N GLU A 75 -2.58 10.16 13.62
CA GLU A 75 -1.75 10.22 14.83
C GLU A 75 -2.60 10.26 16.11
N ALA A 76 -3.74 10.97 16.08
CA ALA A 76 -4.68 10.98 17.21
C ALA A 76 -5.26 9.59 17.47
N LEU A 77 -5.65 8.84 16.42
CA LEU A 77 -6.15 7.47 16.56
C LEU A 77 -5.08 6.51 17.09
N GLN A 78 -3.83 6.65 16.62
CA GLN A 78 -2.71 5.85 17.12
C GLN A 78 -2.38 6.16 18.59
N LYS A 79 -2.55 7.41 19.04
CA LYS A 79 -2.35 7.77 20.45
C LYS A 79 -3.46 7.25 21.35
N ASP A 80 -4.70 7.25 20.86
CA ASP A 80 -5.88 6.75 21.58
C ASP A 80 -5.83 5.22 21.74
N ASP A 81 -5.46 4.50 20.69
CA ASP A 81 -5.37 3.02 20.70
C ASP A 81 -4.12 2.50 19.95
N PRO A 82 -2.93 2.52 20.60
CA PRO A 82 -1.64 2.27 19.95
C PRO A 82 -1.46 0.89 19.34
N TYR A 83 -2.18 -0.13 19.83
CA TYR A 83 -2.02 -1.53 19.41
C TYR A 83 -3.08 -1.97 18.42
N SER A 84 -4.02 -1.09 18.09
CA SER A 84 -5.17 -1.43 17.26
C SER A 84 -4.88 -1.21 15.78
N PRO A 85 -5.10 -2.21 14.92
CA PRO A 85 -4.93 -2.04 13.48
C PRO A 85 -6.05 -1.21 12.82
N LYS A 86 -7.05 -0.76 13.60
CA LYS A 86 -8.22 -0.04 13.06
C LYS A 86 -7.84 1.26 12.36
N TRP A 87 -6.80 1.95 12.83
CA TRP A 87 -6.35 3.20 12.23
C TRP A 87 -5.87 3.01 10.78
N GLU A 88 -5.37 1.83 10.42
CA GLU A 88 -4.90 1.53 9.05
C GLU A 88 -6.06 1.59 8.06
N LYS A 89 -7.22 1.01 8.42
CA LYS A 89 -8.43 1.05 7.60
C LYS A 89 -8.95 2.48 7.46
N GLU A 90 -8.91 3.24 8.54
CA GLU A 90 -9.33 4.65 8.54
C GLU A 90 -8.37 5.53 7.72
N LEU A 91 -7.07 5.22 7.69
CA LEU A 91 -6.11 5.88 6.79
C LEU A 91 -6.51 5.69 5.33
N ILE A 92 -6.74 4.44 4.90
CA ILE A 92 -7.14 4.16 3.51
C ILE A 92 -8.43 4.89 3.15
N LYS A 93 -9.43 4.84 4.04
CA LYS A 93 -10.70 5.53 3.86
C LYS A 93 -10.51 7.03 3.65
N ARG A 94 -9.77 7.70 4.53
CA ARG A 94 -9.53 9.15 4.44
C ARG A 94 -8.73 9.51 3.19
N VAL A 95 -7.74 8.69 2.83
CA VAL A 95 -6.96 8.88 1.60
C VAL A 95 -7.85 8.78 0.37
N PHE A 96 -8.73 7.79 0.32
CA PHE A 96 -9.69 7.62 -0.76
C PHE A 96 -10.71 8.76 -0.84
N GLU A 97 -11.26 9.19 0.29
CA GLU A 97 -12.33 10.21 0.34
C GLU A 97 -11.83 11.63 0.14
N ARG A 98 -10.59 11.94 0.58
CA ARG A 98 -10.11 13.32 0.71
C ARG A 98 -8.93 13.64 -0.18
N THR A 99 -8.30 12.65 -0.80
CA THR A 99 -7.17 12.85 -1.72
C THR A 99 -7.49 12.26 -3.09
N GLN A 100 -6.56 12.43 -4.04
CA GLN A 100 -6.65 11.83 -5.37
C GLN A 100 -5.63 10.71 -5.57
N LEU A 101 -5.07 10.17 -4.48
CA LEU A 101 -4.07 9.09 -4.53
C LEU A 101 -4.67 7.75 -4.99
N LEU A 102 -5.95 7.53 -4.70
CA LEU A 102 -6.67 6.31 -5.02
C LEU A 102 -7.97 6.65 -5.76
N ASP A 103 -8.15 6.09 -6.95
CA ASP A 103 -9.46 5.99 -7.60
C ASP A 103 -10.22 4.76 -7.07
N THR A 104 -11.49 4.61 -7.48
CA THR A 104 -12.35 3.51 -7.02
C THR A 104 -11.74 2.13 -7.26
N ALA A 105 -11.12 1.92 -8.43
CA ALA A 105 -10.51 0.63 -8.78
C ALA A 105 -9.23 0.37 -7.97
N SER A 106 -8.40 1.38 -7.76
CA SER A 106 -7.18 1.32 -6.96
C SER A 106 -7.52 1.07 -5.48
N ASN A 107 -8.54 1.75 -4.94
CA ASN A 107 -9.01 1.55 -3.58
C ASN A 107 -9.50 0.12 -3.37
N HIS A 108 -10.29 -0.43 -4.30
CA HIS A 108 -10.74 -1.82 -4.23
C HIS A 108 -9.56 -2.81 -4.16
N LYS A 109 -8.52 -2.60 -4.99
CA LYS A 109 -7.31 -3.42 -4.97
C LYS A 109 -6.53 -3.31 -3.65
N VAL A 110 -6.41 -2.11 -3.08
CA VAL A 110 -5.76 -1.91 -1.77
C VAL A 110 -6.54 -2.61 -0.66
N LEU A 111 -7.88 -2.52 -0.66
CA LEU A 111 -8.72 -3.23 0.30
C LEU A 111 -8.60 -4.75 0.15
N LEU A 112 -8.49 -5.28 -1.06
CA LEU A 112 -8.26 -6.72 -1.25
C LEU A 112 -6.95 -7.19 -0.60
N ILE A 113 -5.87 -6.43 -0.73
CA ILE A 113 -4.59 -6.71 -0.06
C ILE A 113 -4.75 -6.69 1.47
N GLN A 114 -5.56 -5.76 2.00
CA GLN A 114 -5.88 -5.70 3.42
C GLN A 114 -6.60 -6.97 3.90
N GLU A 115 -7.60 -7.43 3.16
CA GLU A 115 -8.35 -8.65 3.48
C GLU A 115 -7.44 -9.89 3.45
N HIS A 116 -6.58 -10.02 2.43
CA HIS A 116 -5.59 -11.11 2.39
C HIS A 116 -4.63 -11.06 3.59
N ARG A 117 -4.18 -9.87 4.01
CA ARG A 117 -3.39 -9.70 5.24
C ARG A 117 -4.18 -10.07 6.48
N HIS A 118 -5.46 -9.70 6.56
CA HIS A 118 -6.31 -10.03 7.70
C HIS A 118 -6.41 -11.55 7.89
N LEU A 119 -6.73 -12.27 6.82
CA LEU A 119 -6.77 -13.73 6.80
C LEU A 119 -5.41 -14.37 7.11
N SER A 120 -4.32 -13.81 6.57
CA SER A 120 -2.96 -14.35 6.76
C SER A 120 -2.39 -14.13 8.16
N ALA A 121 -2.84 -13.10 8.88
CA ALA A 121 -2.30 -12.70 10.18
C ALA A 121 -3.09 -13.24 11.37
N HIS A 122 -4.37 -13.57 11.19
CA HIS A 122 -5.26 -14.01 12.26
C HIS A 122 -5.72 -15.45 11.98
N PRO A 123 -5.64 -16.36 12.98
CA PRO A 123 -6.21 -17.69 12.83
C PRO A 123 -7.71 -17.56 12.61
N VAL A 124 -8.20 -18.22 11.57
CA VAL A 124 -9.63 -18.36 11.34
C VAL A 124 -10.05 -19.59 12.13
N ILE A 125 -11.07 -19.45 12.99
CA ILE A 125 -11.69 -20.61 13.64
C ILE A 125 -12.48 -21.34 12.53
N SER A 126 -11.78 -22.20 11.80
CA SER A 126 -12.33 -23.20 10.88
C SER A 126 -11.99 -24.59 11.41
N ASP A 127 -12.58 -25.64 10.85
CA ASP A 127 -12.48 -27.03 11.32
C ASP A 127 -11.03 -27.59 11.42
N GLU A 128 -10.01 -26.85 10.96
CA GLU A 128 -8.60 -27.24 11.01
C GLU A 128 -7.68 -26.32 11.82
N ASP A 129 -8.17 -25.27 12.49
CA ASP A 129 -7.35 -24.32 13.29
C ASP A 129 -6.06 -23.83 12.57
N THR A 130 -6.13 -23.62 11.25
CA THR A 130 -4.97 -23.25 10.43
C THR A 130 -5.01 -21.76 10.03
N LEU A 131 -3.82 -21.16 9.92
CA LEU A 131 -3.68 -19.83 9.32
C LEU A 131 -3.90 -19.93 7.81
N PHE A 132 -4.62 -18.96 7.24
CA PHE A 132 -4.77 -18.87 5.79
C PHE A 132 -3.40 -18.70 5.13
N GLU A 133 -3.11 -19.56 4.16
CA GLU A 133 -1.90 -19.48 3.34
C GLU A 133 -2.27 -19.08 1.90
N PRO A 134 -1.92 -17.86 1.47
CA PRO A 134 -2.18 -17.42 0.10
C PRO A 134 -1.32 -18.21 -0.90
N THR A 135 -1.89 -18.51 -2.07
CA THR A 135 -1.12 -19.15 -3.15
C THR A 135 -0.07 -18.20 -3.71
N GLN A 136 0.92 -18.76 -4.42
CA GLN A 136 1.96 -17.98 -5.09
C GLN A 136 1.38 -16.92 -6.04
N GLU A 137 0.31 -17.26 -6.76
CA GLU A 137 -0.38 -16.40 -7.72
C GLU A 137 -1.12 -15.26 -7.03
N MET A 138 -1.74 -15.53 -5.88
CA MET A 138 -2.44 -14.51 -5.08
C MET A 138 -1.47 -13.42 -4.64
N ILE A 139 -0.38 -13.80 -3.96
CA ILE A 139 0.61 -12.81 -3.50
C ILE A 139 1.32 -12.14 -4.68
N ARG A 140 1.56 -12.84 -5.80
CA ARG A 140 2.12 -12.23 -7.01
C ARG A 140 1.18 -11.17 -7.60
N SER A 141 -0.13 -11.42 -7.56
CA SER A 141 -1.17 -10.46 -7.96
C SER A 141 -1.19 -9.25 -7.03
N ASP A 142 -1.18 -9.47 -5.72
CA ASP A 142 -1.16 -8.40 -4.73
C ASP A 142 0.08 -7.51 -4.84
N ILE A 143 1.25 -8.12 -5.01
CA ILE A 143 2.49 -7.40 -5.24
C ILE A 143 2.37 -6.54 -6.51
N ARG A 144 1.87 -7.10 -7.62
CA ARG A 144 1.66 -6.31 -8.84
C ARG A 144 0.71 -5.14 -8.59
N ASN A 145 -0.45 -5.42 -8.00
CA ASN A 145 -1.47 -4.42 -7.75
C ASN A 145 -0.92 -3.31 -6.86
N SER A 146 -0.23 -3.62 -5.77
CA SER A 146 0.37 -2.62 -4.87
C SER A 146 1.30 -1.67 -5.62
N ILE A 147 2.21 -2.19 -6.45
CA ILE A 147 3.17 -1.40 -7.21
C ILE A 147 2.44 -0.51 -8.21
N GLU A 148 1.54 -1.09 -9.02
CA GLU A 148 0.86 -0.37 -10.09
C GLU A 148 -0.09 0.71 -9.57
N VAL A 149 -0.84 0.43 -8.50
CA VAL A 149 -1.87 1.35 -8.02
C VAL A 149 -1.35 2.38 -7.04
N MET A 150 -0.28 2.05 -6.28
CA MET A 150 0.21 2.89 -5.19
C MET A 150 1.72 3.13 -5.22
N LEU A 151 2.55 2.09 -5.08
CA LEU A 151 3.97 2.26 -4.73
C LEU A 151 4.78 2.96 -5.84
N SER A 152 4.42 2.76 -7.11
CA SER A 152 5.11 3.39 -8.25
C SER A 152 4.64 4.81 -8.58
N LYS A 153 3.51 5.24 -8.01
CA LYS A 153 2.96 6.57 -8.29
C LYS A 153 3.60 7.61 -7.37
N PRO A 154 3.87 8.84 -7.85
CA PRO A 154 4.19 9.96 -6.99
C PRO A 154 2.97 10.39 -6.15
N PRO A 155 3.16 11.19 -5.08
CA PRO A 155 2.07 11.67 -4.24
C PRO A 155 1.10 12.65 -4.95
N PHE A 156 1.51 13.25 -6.06
CA PHE A 156 0.71 14.19 -6.83
C PHE A 156 0.23 13.57 -8.15
N MET A 157 -1.00 13.88 -8.55
CA MET A 157 -1.47 13.53 -9.89
C MET A 157 -0.83 14.50 -10.91
N SER A 158 -0.12 13.97 -11.91
CA SER A 158 0.52 14.75 -12.98
C SER A 158 -0.42 15.70 -13.72
N GLN A 159 -1.74 15.51 -13.62
CA GLN A 159 -2.72 16.37 -14.27
C GLN A 159 -2.81 17.79 -13.67
N LYS A 160 -2.51 18.00 -12.38
CA LYS A 160 -2.43 19.36 -11.81
C LYS A 160 -1.24 20.17 -12.36
N ILE A 161 -0.20 19.48 -12.82
CA ILE A 161 0.96 20.12 -13.42
C ILE A 161 0.59 20.69 -14.81
N LEU A 162 -0.28 20.02 -15.56
CA LEU A 162 -0.71 20.50 -16.88
C LEU A 162 -1.57 21.76 -16.81
N SER A 163 -2.37 21.96 -15.76
CA SER A 163 -3.12 23.21 -15.58
C SER A 163 -2.24 24.41 -15.15
N THR A 164 -0.99 24.18 -14.76
CA THR A 164 -0.03 25.25 -14.42
C THR A 164 0.76 25.74 -15.64
N PHE A 165 0.81 24.96 -16.72
CA PHE A 165 1.52 25.30 -17.96
C PHE A 165 0.63 25.84 -19.08
N VAL A 166 -0.66 26.07 -18.80
CA VAL A 166 -1.53 26.88 -19.66
C VAL A 166 -1.63 28.28 -19.06
N ILE A 167 -0.56 29.05 -19.23
CA ILE A 167 -0.54 30.51 -19.13
C ILE A 167 -0.06 31.03 -20.48
#